data_AF-A0A2U1Q531-F1
#
_entry.id   AF-A0A2U1Q531-F1
#
_cell.length_a   1.000
_cell.length_b   1.000
_cell.length_c   1.000
_cell.angle_alpha   90.00
_cell.angle_beta   90.00
_cell.angle_gamma   90.00
#
_symmetry.space_group_name_H-M   'P 1'
#
loop_
_entity.id
_entity.type
_entity.pdbx_description
1 polymer ?
#
loop_
_entity_poly.entity_id
_entity_poly.type
_entity_poly.pdbx_seq_one_letter_code
_entity_poly.pdbx_strand_id
1 'polypeptide(L)'
;MQNKRLWTYALSFSCIAGFIVIVLNQFQDQLVFYVTPTDALSKYIENPTKNKFRLGGLVLEGSVAHPVDSHEIEFVITDLITDMLVRYEGQVPDLFREGHSVVVEGEVLAKHDEKYMPAEVANAIEKNKKLLAEEAEAGKKEGKEGIAFELCRH
;
A
#
# COMPACT_ATOMS: atom_id res chain seq x y z
N MET A 1 61.00 20.30 17.47
CA MET A 1 60.09 21.44 17.18
C MET A 1 59.26 21.25 15.90
N GLN A 2 59.79 20.62 14.84
CA GLN A 2 59.09 20.45 13.54
C GLN A 2 57.83 19.54 13.63
N ASN A 3 57.88 18.46 14.39
CA ASN A 3 56.79 17.47 14.48
C ASN A 3 55.52 18.05 15.13
N LYS A 4 55.67 19.06 16.00
CA LYS A 4 54.53 19.73 16.66
C LYS A 4 53.67 20.52 15.66
N ARG A 5 54.28 21.11 14.63
CA ARG A 5 53.57 21.83 13.56
C ARG A 5 52.83 20.88 12.62
N LEU A 6 53.46 19.73 12.32
CA LEU A 6 52.81 18.67 11.54
C LEU A 6 51.56 18.13 12.25
N TRP A 7 51.64 17.91 13.56
CA TRP A 7 50.48 17.49 14.37
C TRP A 7 49.35 18.53 14.37
N THR A 8 49.66 19.82 14.44
CA THR A 8 48.61 20.87 14.39
C THR A 8 47.91 20.91 13.03
N TYR A 9 48.62 20.69 11.93
CA TYR A 9 47.99 20.63 10.60
C TYR A 9 47.17 19.36 10.41
N ALA A 10 47.66 18.21 10.87
CA ALA A 10 46.92 16.95 10.81
C ALA A 10 45.62 17.00 11.63
N LEU A 11 45.67 17.59 12.83
CA LEU A 11 44.47 17.78 13.67
C LEU A 11 43.45 18.70 12.98
N SER A 12 43.91 19.83 12.44
CA SER A 12 43.04 20.78 11.72
C SER A 12 42.37 20.13 10.51
N PHE A 13 43.14 19.40 9.69
CA PHE A 13 42.61 18.69 8.53
C PHE A 13 41.60 17.60 8.92
N SER A 14 41.90 16.84 9.99
CA SER A 14 40.99 15.81 10.49
C SER A 14 39.67 16.39 11.01
N CYS A 15 39.71 17.54 11.70
CA CYS A 15 38.50 18.23 12.13
C CYS A 15 37.64 18.68 10.95
N ILE A 16 38.25 19.26 9.91
CA ILE A 16 37.54 19.71 8.71
C ILE A 16 36.92 18.51 7.97
N ALA A 17 37.69 17.43 7.79
CA ALA A 17 37.20 16.21 7.15
C ALA A 17 36.03 15.58 7.93
N GLY A 18 36.15 15.50 9.25
CA GLY A 18 35.08 14.99 10.12
C GLY A 18 33.82 15.85 10.03
N PHE A 19 33.96 17.18 10.00
CA PHE A 19 32.83 18.09 9.84
C PHE A 19 32.10 17.87 8.51
N ILE A 20 32.83 17.71 7.41
CA ILE A 20 32.24 17.45 6.09
C ILE A 20 31.45 16.13 6.11
N VAL A 21 32.00 15.06 6.69
CA VAL A 21 31.33 13.76 6.79
C VAL A 21 30.03 13.86 7.59
N ILE A 22 30.06 14.54 8.74
CA ILE A 22 28.87 14.73 9.58
C ILE A 22 27.80 15.53 8.83
N VAL A 23 28.18 16.63 8.17
CA VAL A 23 27.24 17.44 7.39
C VAL A 23 26.61 16.63 6.27
N LEU A 24 27.40 15.86 5.52
CA LEU A 24 26.88 15.02 4.44
C LEU A 24 25.91 13.94 4.96
N ASN A 25 26.20 13.34 6.11
CA ASN A 25 25.34 12.33 6.73
C ASN A 25 24.02 12.96 7.21
N GLN A 26 24.08 14.07 7.94
CA GLN A 26 22.90 14.80 8.40
C GLN A 26 22.02 15.30 7.26
N PHE A 27 22.61 15.68 6.12
CA PHE A 27 21.87 16.14 4.96
C PHE A 27 21.06 15.01 4.30
N GLN A 28 21.56 13.77 4.32
CA GLN A 28 20.83 12.62 3.77
C GLN A 28 19.52 12.36 4.53
N ASP A 29 19.53 12.56 5.85
CA ASP A 29 18.34 12.38 6.70
C ASP A 29 17.25 13.45 6.48
N GLN A 30 17.60 14.61 5.89
CA GLN A 30 16.66 15.71 5.63
C GLN A 30 16.08 15.73 4.22
N LEU A 31 16.55 14.84 3.32
CA LEU A 31 16.02 14.78 1.97
C LEU A 31 14.68 14.05 1.98
N VAL A 32 13.59 14.82 2.08
CA VAL A 32 12.25 14.30 1.82
C VAL A 32 12.14 14.04 0.32
N PHE A 33 12.34 12.77 -0.06
CA PHE A 33 12.31 12.36 -1.46
C PHE A 33 10.88 12.48 -1.99
N TYR A 34 10.71 13.23 -3.08
CA TYR A 34 9.53 13.15 -3.92
C TYR A 34 9.57 11.81 -4.64
N VAL A 35 8.58 10.97 -4.38
CA VAL A 35 8.45 9.64 -4.96
C VAL A 35 7.04 9.45 -5.47
N THR A 36 6.92 8.76 -6.60
CA THR A 36 5.62 8.26 -7.04
C THR A 36 5.21 7.04 -6.21
N PRO A 37 3.93 6.67 -6.16
CA PRO A 37 3.47 5.41 -5.55
C PRO A 37 4.29 4.19 -5.99
N THR A 38 4.63 4.11 -7.27
CA THR A 38 5.42 3.01 -7.87
C THR A 38 6.83 2.98 -7.27
N ASP A 39 7.52 4.14 -7.26
CA ASP A 39 8.88 4.25 -6.73
C ASP A 39 8.91 4.07 -5.20
N ALA A 40 7.87 4.52 -4.50
CA ALA A 40 7.73 4.36 -3.07
C ALA A 40 7.66 2.88 -2.67
N LEU A 41 6.89 2.06 -3.41
CA LEU A 41 6.84 0.62 -3.18
C LEU A 41 8.19 -0.07 -3.45
N SER A 42 8.85 0.26 -4.57
CA SER A 42 10.18 -0.31 -4.88
C SER A 42 11.23 0.07 -3.83
N LYS A 43 11.29 1.34 -3.42
CA LYS A 43 12.24 1.81 -2.40
C LYS A 43 11.92 1.28 -1.01
N TYR A 44 10.64 1.06 -0.68
CA TYR A 44 10.23 0.44 0.58
C TYR A 44 10.71 -1.02 0.68
N ILE A 45 10.65 -1.77 -0.43
CA ILE A 45 11.20 -3.14 -0.49
C ILE A 45 12.72 -3.14 -0.24
N GLU A 46 13.43 -2.13 -0.73
CA GLU A 46 14.88 -2.02 -0.59
C GLU A 46 15.32 -1.52 0.80
N ASN A 47 14.58 -0.60 1.44
CA ASN A 47 14.92 -0.02 2.74
C ASN A 47 13.68 0.24 3.60
N PRO A 48 13.28 -0.72 4.48
CA PRO A 48 12.07 -0.63 5.29
C PRO A 48 12.19 0.31 6.51
N THR A 49 13.24 1.13 6.58
CA THR A 49 13.56 1.94 7.76
C THR A 49 13.30 3.42 7.51
N LYS A 50 12.16 3.89 8.01
CA LYS A 50 11.95 5.25 8.57
C LYS A 50 12.42 6.43 7.73
N ASN A 51 12.02 6.51 6.47
CA ASN A 51 12.13 7.76 5.73
C ASN A 51 10.74 8.38 5.61
N LYS A 52 10.62 9.64 6.02
CA LYS A 52 9.46 10.46 5.68
C LYS A 52 9.49 10.64 4.17
N PHE A 53 8.44 10.25 3.49
CA PHE A 53 8.35 10.35 2.03
C PHE A 53 7.35 11.44 1.66
N ARG A 54 7.66 12.16 0.58
CA ARG A 54 6.67 12.97 -0.13
C ARG A 54 6.16 12.14 -1.30
N LEU A 55 4.97 11.61 -1.15
CA LEU A 55 4.32 10.83 -2.17
C LEU A 55 3.43 11.74 -3.02
N GLY A 56 3.74 11.81 -4.32
CA GLY A 56 2.94 12.57 -5.29
C GLY A 56 2.15 11.63 -6.19
N GLY A 57 0.88 11.93 -6.42
CA GLY A 57 0.05 11.18 -7.37
C GLY A 57 -1.34 11.79 -7.53
N LEU A 58 -2.21 11.09 -8.26
CA LEU A 58 -3.59 11.49 -8.51
C LEU A 58 -4.52 10.86 -7.48
N VAL A 59 -5.48 11.63 -6.97
CA VAL A 59 -6.55 11.06 -6.11
C VAL A 59 -7.57 10.35 -6.99
N LEU A 60 -7.82 9.07 -6.71
CA LEU A 60 -8.82 8.29 -7.42
C LEU A 60 -10.24 8.81 -7.11
N GLU A 61 -11.08 8.95 -8.13
CA GLU A 61 -12.47 9.37 -7.99
C GLU A 61 -13.30 8.36 -7.18
N GLY A 62 -14.13 8.86 -6.26
CA GLY A 62 -14.92 8.06 -5.33
C GLY A 62 -14.13 7.26 -4.28
N SER A 63 -12.82 7.49 -4.16
CA SER A 63 -11.97 6.78 -3.18
C SER A 63 -11.87 7.47 -1.83
N VAL A 64 -12.39 8.69 -1.70
CA VAL A 64 -12.32 9.48 -0.47
C VAL A 64 -13.38 8.99 0.51
N ALA A 65 -12.94 8.25 1.52
CA ALA A 65 -13.77 7.77 2.60
C ALA A 65 -13.58 8.66 3.84
N HIS A 66 -14.71 9.15 4.35
CA HIS A 66 -14.80 9.85 5.63
C HIS A 66 -15.43 8.91 6.67
N PRO A 67 -14.63 8.23 7.52
CA PRO A 67 -15.16 7.51 8.66
C PRO A 67 -16.01 8.44 9.54
N VAL A 68 -17.21 7.98 9.88
CA VAL A 68 -18.14 8.71 10.74
C VAL A 68 -17.49 8.84 12.12
N ASP A 69 -17.33 10.07 12.62
CA ASP A 69 -16.76 10.47 13.93
C ASP A 69 -15.24 10.68 14.09
N SER A 70 -14.40 10.63 13.04
CA SER A 70 -12.97 10.99 13.17
C SER A 70 -12.53 12.07 12.18
N HIS A 71 -11.48 12.81 12.55
CA HIS A 71 -10.75 13.71 11.63
C HIS A 71 -9.74 12.91 10.78
N GLU A 72 -10.03 11.63 10.55
CA GLU A 72 -9.23 10.75 9.69
C GLU A 72 -9.91 10.67 8.33
N ILE A 73 -9.12 10.72 7.26
CA ILE A 73 -9.60 10.59 5.89
C ILE A 73 -8.75 9.51 5.22
N GLU A 74 -9.42 8.58 4.57
CA GLU A 74 -8.77 7.56 3.77
C GLU A 74 -9.03 7.85 2.30
N PHE A 75 -7.98 7.85 1.49
CA PHE A 75 -8.10 8.04 0.05
C PHE A 75 -7.03 7.24 -0.68
N VAL A 76 -7.30 6.94 -1.95
CA VAL A 76 -6.38 6.18 -2.79
C VAL A 76 -5.65 7.14 -3.72
N ILE A 77 -4.32 7.08 -3.69
CA ILE A 77 -3.45 7.80 -4.62
C ILE A 77 -2.95 6.83 -5.68
N THR A 78 -3.09 7.22 -6.95
CA THR A 78 -2.66 6.44 -8.11
C THR A 78 -1.70 7.22 -8.99
N ASP A 79 -0.73 6.52 -9.58
CA ASP A 79 0.15 7.03 -10.65
C ASP A 79 -0.20 6.36 -11.99
N LEU A 80 -1.47 5.97 -12.17
CA LEU A 80 -2.01 5.19 -13.32
C LEU A 80 -1.47 3.75 -13.44
N ILE A 81 -0.43 3.40 -12.69
CA ILE A 81 0.21 2.09 -12.69
C ILE A 81 -0.04 1.36 -11.37
N THR A 82 0.01 2.07 -10.25
CA THR A 82 -0.13 1.49 -8.92
C THR A 82 -0.94 2.38 -8.01
N ASP A 83 -1.79 1.72 -7.22
CA ASP A 83 -2.72 2.35 -6.30
C ASP A 83 -2.22 2.16 -4.86
N MET A 84 -2.19 3.23 -4.08
CA MET A 84 -1.75 3.21 -2.70
C MET A 84 -2.83 3.83 -1.80
N LEU A 85 -3.24 3.10 -0.77
CA LEU A 85 -4.15 3.60 0.26
C LEU A 85 -3.38 4.52 1.21
N VAL A 86 -3.85 5.74 1.36
CA VAL A 86 -3.30 6.74 2.26
C VAL A 86 -4.32 7.06 3.34
N ARG A 87 -3.90 6.92 4.60
CA ARG A 87 -4.66 7.40 5.75
C ARG A 87 -4.05 8.71 6.22
N TYR A 88 -4.86 9.76 6.20
CA TYR A 88 -4.49 11.08 6.66
C TYR A 88 -5.22 11.41 7.95
N GLU A 89 -4.48 11.85 8.96
CA GLU A 89 -5.04 12.33 10.23
C GLU A 89 -4.89 13.86 10.27
N GLY A 90 -6.00 14.57 10.21
CA GLY A 90 -6.01 16.03 10.25
C GLY A 90 -7.10 16.67 9.39
N GLN A 91 -7.06 17.99 9.33
CA GLN A 91 -8.00 18.76 8.52
C GLN A 91 -7.52 18.82 7.07
N VAL A 92 -8.30 18.23 6.16
CA VAL A 92 -8.02 18.30 4.72
C VAL A 92 -8.42 19.70 4.19
N PRO A 93 -7.54 20.39 3.45
CA PRO A 93 -7.86 21.70 2.86
C PRO A 93 -8.98 21.61 1.81
N ASP A 94 -9.74 22.69 1.65
CA ASP A 94 -10.82 22.81 0.62
C ASP A 94 -10.34 22.64 -0.83
N LEU A 95 -9.04 22.72 -1.05
CA LEU A 95 -8.38 22.50 -2.35
C LEU A 95 -8.20 21.02 -2.70
N PHE A 96 -8.37 20.12 -1.72
CA PHE A 96 -8.32 18.68 -1.97
C PHE A 96 -9.57 18.23 -2.72
N ARG A 97 -9.37 17.66 -3.90
CA ARG A 97 -10.44 17.18 -4.77
C ARG A 97 -10.01 15.89 -5.45
N GLU A 98 -11.00 15.04 -5.69
CA GLU A 98 -10.85 13.86 -6.53
C GLU A 98 -10.43 14.27 -7.96
N GLY A 99 -9.65 13.41 -8.62
CA GLY A 99 -9.17 13.65 -9.99
C GLY A 99 -8.07 14.71 -10.11
N HIS A 100 -7.59 15.27 -8.99
CA HIS A 100 -6.48 16.24 -8.98
C HIS A 100 -5.18 15.60 -8.48
N SER A 101 -4.05 16.18 -8.89
CA SER A 101 -2.75 15.80 -8.36
C SER A 101 -2.56 16.35 -6.95
N VAL A 102 -2.15 15.48 -6.05
CA VAL A 102 -1.87 15.80 -4.65
C VAL A 102 -0.48 15.33 -4.28
N VAL A 103 0.12 16.03 -3.31
CA VAL A 103 1.36 15.60 -2.67
C VAL A 103 1.08 15.42 -1.20
N VAL A 104 1.41 14.24 -0.69
CA VAL A 104 1.25 13.90 0.72
C VAL A 104 2.63 13.67 1.31
N GLU A 105 2.91 14.26 2.46
CA GLU A 105 4.11 13.97 3.25
C GLU A 105 3.72 13.06 4.42
N GLY A 106 4.39 11.93 4.57
CA GLY A 106 4.06 10.99 5.64
C GLY A 106 5.02 9.82 5.75
N GLU A 107 4.72 8.95 6.71
CA GLU A 107 5.44 7.68 6.91
C GLU A 107 4.60 6.55 6.29
N VAL A 108 5.24 5.71 5.49
CA VAL A 108 4.57 4.54 4.90
C VAL A 108 4.41 3.49 5.99
N LEU A 109 3.21 3.38 6.54
CA LEU A 109 2.80 2.26 7.38
C LEU A 109 2.29 1.15 6.46
N ALA A 110 3.21 0.40 5.85
CA ALA A 110 2.81 -0.80 5.12
C ALA A 110 2.40 -1.87 6.13
N LYS A 111 1.13 -1.86 6.54
CA LYS A 111 0.47 -3.14 6.77
C LYS A 111 0.52 -3.83 5.42
N HIS A 112 1.29 -4.90 5.33
CA HIS A 112 1.17 -5.86 4.25
C HIS A 112 -0.29 -6.37 4.30
N ASP A 113 -1.22 -5.67 3.65
CA ASP A 113 -2.44 -6.31 3.19
C ASP A 113 -2.01 -7.17 2.01
N GLU A 114 -1.54 -8.38 2.35
CA GLU A 114 -1.65 -9.55 1.50
C GLU A 114 -3.14 -9.73 1.15
N LYS A 115 -3.65 -8.92 0.22
CA LYS A 115 -4.70 -9.34 -0.69
C LYS A 115 -4.05 -10.01 -1.91
N TYR A 116 -3.03 -10.83 -1.64
CA TYR A 116 -2.63 -11.91 -2.52
C TYR A 116 -3.69 -12.98 -2.32
N MET A 117 -4.58 -13.18 -3.28
CA MET A 117 -5.40 -14.38 -3.29
C MET A 117 -4.45 -15.55 -3.59
N PRO A 118 -4.10 -16.41 -2.61
CA PRO A 118 -3.27 -17.56 -2.91
C PRO A 118 -4.01 -18.45 -3.90
N ALA A 119 -3.27 -19.08 -4.83
CA ALA A 119 -3.81 -19.96 -5.86
C ALA A 119 -4.68 -21.13 -5.31
N GLU A 120 -4.64 -21.37 -3.99
CA GLU A 120 -5.53 -22.30 -3.29
C GLU A 120 -7.02 -21.94 -3.39
N VAL A 121 -7.37 -20.65 -3.48
CA VAL A 121 -8.78 -20.22 -3.58
C VAL A 121 -9.38 -20.56 -4.95
N ALA A 122 -8.57 -20.57 -6.01
CA ALA A 122 -9.02 -21.00 -7.34
C ALA A 122 -9.35 -22.51 -7.37
N ASN A 123 -8.52 -23.32 -6.70
CA ASN A 123 -8.72 -24.77 -6.61
C ASN A 123 -9.93 -25.14 -5.73
N ALA A 124 -10.21 -24.37 -4.67
CA ALA A 124 -11.38 -24.57 -3.82
C ALA A 124 -12.70 -24.27 -4.58
N ILE A 125 -12.70 -23.25 -5.43
CA ILE A 125 -13.86 -22.91 -6.27
C ILE A 125 -14.11 -23.99 -7.34
N GLU A 126 -13.05 -24.52 -7.97
CA GLU A 126 -13.19 -25.59 -8.98
C GLU A 126 -13.69 -26.91 -8.36
N LYS A 127 -13.25 -27.22 -7.12
CA LYS A 127 -13.69 -28.40 -6.38
C LYS A 127 -15.16 -28.30 -5.97
N ASN A 128 -15.60 -27.13 -5.48
CA ASN A 128 -17.02 -26.89 -5.20
C ASN A 128 -17.89 -26.91 -6.46
N LYS A 129 -17.38 -26.42 -7.60
CA LYS A 129 -18.11 -26.48 -8.87
C LYS A 129 -18.33 -27.92 -9.37
N LYS A 130 -17.40 -28.84 -9.09
CA LYS A 130 -17.54 -30.27 -9.40
C LYS A 130 -18.55 -30.97 -8.47
N LEU A 131 -18.54 -30.64 -7.18
CA LEU A 131 -19.52 -31.18 -6.21
C LEU A 131 -20.95 -30.72 -6.53
N LEU A 132 -21.14 -29.45 -6.92
CA LEU A 132 -22.44 -28.92 -7.34
C LEU A 132 -22.93 -29.51 -8.68
N ALA A 133 -22.01 -29.93 -9.56
CA ALA A 133 -22.36 -30.62 -10.80
C ALA A 133 -22.75 -32.09 -10.55
N GLU A 134 -22.16 -32.72 -9.53
CA GLU A 134 -22.45 -34.12 -9.15
C GLU A 134 -23.81 -34.23 -8.40
N GLU A 135 -24.15 -33.24 -7.56
CA GLU A 135 -25.47 -33.13 -6.92
C GLU A 135 -26.60 -32.86 -7.93
N ALA A 136 -26.32 -32.09 -8.99
CA ALA A 136 -27.27 -31.83 -10.07
C ALA A 136 -27.55 -33.07 -10.95
N GLU A 137 -26.59 -33.99 -11.07
CA GLU A 137 -26.76 -35.28 -11.77
C GLU A 137 -27.49 -36.32 -10.89
N ALA A 138 -27.28 -36.31 -9.57
CA ALA A 138 -27.98 -37.19 -8.63
C ALA A 138 -29.48 -36.86 -8.50
N GLY A 139 -29.85 -35.58 -8.53
CA GLY A 139 -31.25 -35.13 -8.48
C GLY A 139 -32.10 -35.52 -9.71
N LYS A 140 -31.49 -36.00 -10.81
CA LYS A 140 -32.21 -36.41 -12.02
C LYS A 140 -32.63 -37.89 -12.02
N LYS A 141 -32.15 -38.70 -11.07
CA LYS A 141 -32.51 -40.14 -11.00
C LYS A 141 -33.66 -40.48 -10.05
N GLU A 142 -34.07 -39.60 -9.13
CA GLU A 142 -35.25 -39.85 -8.27
C GLU A 142 -36.60 -39.41 -8.88
N GLY A 143 -36.59 -38.65 -9.98
CA GLY A 143 -37.81 -38.11 -10.60
C GLY A 143 -38.62 -39.08 -11.47
N LYS A 144 -38.41 -40.41 -11.41
CA LYS A 144 -39.05 -41.35 -12.34
C LYS A 144 -39.85 -42.53 -11.76
N GLU A 145 -40.05 -42.63 -10.44
CA GLU A 145 -40.93 -43.67 -9.85
C GLU A 145 -42.17 -43.16 -9.10
N GLY A 146 -42.53 -41.87 -9.21
CA GLY A 146 -43.61 -41.28 -8.42
C GLY A 146 -44.91 -40.89 -9.14
N ILE A 147 -45.18 -41.36 -10.36
CA ILE A 147 -46.43 -40.99 -11.09
C ILE A 147 -47.53 -42.03 -10.82
N ALA A 148 -48.13 -41.98 -9.63
CA ALA A 148 -49.44 -42.60 -9.37
C ALA A 148 -50.11 -41.88 -8.19
N PHE A 149 -51.40 -41.55 -8.35
CA PHE A 149 -52.28 -40.79 -7.43
C PHE A 149 -51.91 -39.28 -7.32
N GLU A 150 -52.80 -38.29 -7.52
CA GLU A 150 -54.22 -38.22 -7.17
C GLU A 150 -54.91 -37.07 -7.94
N LEU A 151 -56.05 -37.35 -8.56
CA LEU A 151 -56.92 -36.39 -9.26
C LEU A 151 -58.00 -35.91 -8.28
N CYS A 152 -57.89 -34.70 -7.71
CA CYS A 152 -59.04 -34.02 -7.10
C CYS A 152 -58.80 -32.52 -6.82
N ARG A 153 -59.84 -31.72 -7.14
CA ARG A 153 -60.09 -30.31 -6.74
C ARG A 153 -59.36 -29.27 -7.64
N HIS A 154 -60.03 -28.38 -8.37
CA HIS A 154 -61.29 -27.68 -8.15
C HIS A 154 -61.96 -27.29 -9.47
#